data_AF-A0A6N6PF96-F1
#
_entry.id   AF-A0A6N6PF96-F1
#
_cell.length_a   1.000
_cell.length_b   1.000
_cell.length_c   1.000
_cell.angle_alpha   90.00
_cell.angle_beta   90.00
_cell.angle_gamma   90.00
#
_symmetry.space_group_name_H-M   'P 1'
#
loop_
_entity.id
_entity.type
_entity.pdbx_description
1 polymer ?
#
loop_
_entity_poly.entity_id
_entity_poly.type
_entity_poly.pdbx_seq_one_letter_code
_entity_poly.pdbx_strand_id
1 'polypeptide(L)' 'GKAHGSGLGLSTCKKIIEDHGGDIRAQNDPAGGAVFSFTLPVAGA' A
#
# COMPACT_ATOMS: atom_id res chain seq x y z
N GLY A 1 -5.28 -17.76 16.79
CA GLY A 1 -5.41 -16.96 15.56
C GLY A 1 -4.88 -17.78 14.40
N LYS A 2 -5.47 -17.68 13.20
CA LYS A 2 -4.93 -18.38 12.03
C LYS A 2 -3.51 -17.89 11.76
N ALA A 3 -2.55 -18.80 11.71
CA ALA A 3 -1.13 -18.50 11.52
C ALA A 3 -0.81 -17.82 10.17
N HIS A 4 -1.77 -17.84 9.24
CA HIS A 4 -1.70 -17.19 7.94
C HIS A 4 -2.85 -16.18 7.85
N GLY A 5 -2.51 -14.90 7.73
CA GLY A 5 -3.48 -13.88 7.37
C GLY A 5 -4.06 -14.17 5.98
N SER A 6 -5.25 -13.67 5.67
CA SER A 6 -5.89 -13.88 4.36
C SER A 6 -5.17 -13.20 3.19
N GLY A 7 -4.11 -12.43 3.45
CA GLY A 7 -3.39 -11.67 2.42
C GLY A 7 -4.18 -10.50 1.82
N LEU A 8 -5.36 -10.18 2.35
CA LEU A 8 -6.27 -9.22 1.73
C LEU A 8 -5.91 -7.75 2.00
N GLY A 9 -5.20 -7.45 3.09
CA GLY A 9 -4.98 -6.06 3.53
C GLY A 9 -4.31 -5.19 2.46
N LEU A 10 -3.17 -5.63 1.91
CA LEU A 10 -2.43 -4.84 0.93
C LEU A 10 -3.15 -4.77 -0.42
N SER A 11 -3.87 -5.83 -0.80
CA SER A 11 -4.73 -5.86 -2.00
C SER A 11 -5.86 -4.84 -1.90
N THR A 12 -6.49 -4.71 -0.73
CA THR A 12 -7.50 -3.69 -0.45
C THR A 12 -6.89 -2.29 -0.50
N CYS A 13 -5.74 -2.05 0.15
CA CYS A 13 -5.05 -0.76 0.10
C CYS A 13 -4.70 -0.35 -1.34
N LYS A 14 -4.14 -1.27 -2.12
CA LYS A 14 -3.80 -1.04 -3.53
C LYS A 14 -5.01 -0.59 -4.34
N LYS A 15 -6.13 -1.32 -4.22
CA LYS A 15 -7.36 -0.96 -4.94
C LYS A 15 -7.88 0.42 -4.56
N ILE A 16 -7.93 0.74 -3.27
CA ILE A 16 -8.35 2.08 -2.80
C ILE A 16 -7.47 3.17 -3.41
N ILE A 17 -6.16 3.00 -3.38
CA ILE A 17 -5.21 4.01 -3.88
C ILE A 17 -5.32 4.16 -5.41
N GLU A 18 -5.42 3.06 -6.15
CA GLU A 18 -5.63 3.07 -7.61
C GLU A 18 -6.95 3.74 -8.00
N ASP A 19 -8.04 3.47 -7.27
CA ASP A 19 -9.36 4.07 -7.48
C ASP A 19 -9.34 5.60 -7.27
N HIS A 20 -8.39 6.12 -6.48
CA HIS A 20 -8.16 7.56 -6.27
C HIS A 20 -7.07 8.15 -7.19
N GLY A 21 -6.65 7.41 -8.22
CA GLY A 21 -5.62 7.85 -9.17
C GLY A 21 -4.21 7.91 -8.58
N GLY A 22 -3.98 7.19 -7.49
CA GLY A 22 -2.69 7.09 -6.82
C GLY A 22 -1.85 5.89 -7.27
N ASP A 23 -0.73 5.72 -6.57
CA ASP A 23 0.19 4.58 -6.73
C ASP A 23 0.70 4.13 -5.36
N ILE A 24 1.03 2.84 -5.21
CA ILE A 24 1.56 2.24 -3.97
C ILE A 24 2.77 1.35 -4.27
N ARG A 25 3.82 1.47 -3.45
CA ARG A 25 5.03 0.65 -3.50
C ARG A 25 5.31 0.01 -2.15
N ALA A 26 5.84 -1.20 -2.18
CA ALA A 26 6.37 -1.91 -1.02
C ALA A 26 7.83 -2.27 -1.27
N GLN A 27 8.69 -2.02 -0.29
CA GLN A 27 10.11 -2.36 -0.34
C GLN A 27 10.62 -2.75 1.05
N ASN A 28 11.74 -3.46 1.10
CA ASN A 28 12.46 -3.69 2.35
C ASN A 28 13.32 -2.46 2.66
N ASP A 29 13.35 -2.03 3.92
CA ASP A 29 14.28 -0.98 4.37
C ASP A 29 15.69 -1.58 4.50
N PRO A 30 16.75 -0.95 3.96
CA PRO A 30 18.13 -1.35 4.21
C PRO A 30 18.50 -1.46 5.71
N ALA A 31 17.86 -0.67 6.59
CA ALA A 31 18.05 -0.74 8.04
C ALA A 31 17.19 -1.84 8.72
N GLY A 32 16.34 -2.53 7.96
CA GLY A 32 15.48 -3.60 8.43
C GLY A 32 14.00 -3.20 8.53
N GLY A 33 13.12 -4.18 8.31
CA GLY A 33 11.67 -3.96 8.26
C GLY A 33 11.15 -3.69 6.85
N ALA A 34 9.90 -3.24 6.77
CA ALA A 34 9.20 -3.01 5.52
C ALA A 34 8.72 -1.55 5.42
N VAL A 35 8.90 -0.96 4.24
CA VAL A 35 8.43 0.39 3.90
C VAL A 35 7.34 0.28 2.85
N PHE A 36 6.17 0.83 3.18
CA PHE A 36 5.05 0.98 2.27
C PHE A 36 4.85 2.47 2.01
N SER A 37 4.91 2.88 0.75
CA SER A 37 4.75 4.29 0.36
C SER A 37 3.66 4.40 -0.70
N PHE A 38 2.86 5.46 -0.62
CA PHE A 38 1.84 5.74 -1.62
C PHE A 38 1.80 7.23 -1.97
N THR A 39 1.25 7.53 -3.13
CA THR A 39 1.00 8.89 -3.61
C THR A 39 -0.45 9.03 -4.02
N LEU A 40 -1.02 10.20 -3.81
CA LEU A 40 -2.33 10.59 -4.32
C LEU A 40 -2.20 11.94 -5.03
N PRO A 41 -2.99 12.20 -6.08
CA PRO A 41 -3.13 13.55 -6.60
C PRO A 41 -3.61 14.50 -5.49
N VAL A 42 -2.95 15.64 -5.34
CA VAL A 42 -3.54 16.76 -4.58
C VAL A 42 -4.76 17.21 -5.38
N ALA A 43 -5.92 17.40 -4.73
CA ALA A 43 -7.18 17.75 -5.39
C ALA A 43 -6.93 18.79 -6.50
N GLY A 44 -7.38 18.47 -7.72
CA GLY A 44 -7.12 19.26 -8.92
C GLY A 44 -7.59 20.72 -8.78
N ALA A 45 -6.92 21.61 -9.53
CA ALA A 45 -7.24 23.03 -9.63
C ALA A 45 -8.72 23.29 -10.02
#